data_AF-A0A916D3L3-F1
#
_entry.id   AF-A0A916D3L3-F1
#
_cell.length_a   1.000
_cell.length_b   1.000
_cell.length_c   1.000
_cell.angle_alpha   90.00
_cell.angle_beta   90.00
_cell.angle_gamma   90.00
#
_symmetry.space_group_name_H-M   'P 1'
#
loop_
_entity.id
_entity.type
_entity.pdbx_description
1 polymer ?
#
loop_
_entity_poly.entity_id
_entity_poly.type
_entity_poly.pdbx_seq_one_letter_code
_entity_poly.pdbx_strand_id
1 'polypeptide(L)'
;MQRIGFGRIESLRVLDGQPALDPPPRVIREVKLGAERTSQGHDSPAGFTVKRAVVDLLAELTVVGSATVAIEVRHGLPARLIVEEVARG
;
A
#
# COMPACT_ATOMS: atom_id res chain seq x y z
N MET A 1 -1.81 -2.83 5.82
CA MET A 1 -0.68 -1.88 5.81
C MET A 1 0.16 -1.91 7.09
N GLN A 2 -0.43 -1.81 8.29
CA GLN A 2 0.34 -1.73 9.56
C GLN A 2 1.38 -2.85 9.77
N ARG A 3 1.06 -4.10 9.42
CA ARG A 3 1.99 -5.25 9.55
C ARG A 3 3.23 -5.17 8.66
N ILE A 4 3.18 -4.40 7.57
CA ILE A 4 4.30 -4.27 6.61
C ILE A 4 5.38 -3.37 7.22
N GLY A 5 5.00 -2.25 7.85
CA GLY A 5 5.95 -1.26 8.38
C GLY A 5 6.67 -0.53 7.26
N PHE A 6 7.65 -1.17 6.62
CA PHE A 6 8.32 -0.69 5.42
C PHE A 6 8.29 -1.78 4.34
N GLY A 7 8.08 -1.39 3.10
CA GLY A 7 8.15 -2.31 1.96
C GLY A 7 7.24 -1.90 0.82
N ARG A 8 6.87 -2.88 0.00
CA ARG A 8 6.07 -2.68 -1.21
C ARG A 8 5.02 -3.78 -1.38
N ILE A 9 3.88 -3.41 -1.90
CA ILE A 9 2.88 -4.34 -2.44
C ILE A 9 2.99 -4.27 -3.96
N GLU A 10 3.15 -5.42 -4.61
CA GLU A 10 3.31 -5.57 -6.05
C GLU A 10 2.23 -6.47 -6.62
N SER A 11 2.02 -6.36 -7.93
CA SER A 11 1.03 -7.16 -8.67
C SER A 11 -0.39 -7.03 -8.11
N LEU A 12 -0.72 -5.89 -7.51
CA LEU A 12 -2.08 -5.62 -7.05
C LEU A 12 -2.93 -5.26 -8.26
N ARG A 13 -3.92 -6.10 -8.54
CA ARG A 13 -4.92 -5.79 -9.55
C ARG A 13 -5.94 -4.81 -8.97
N VAL A 14 -6.27 -3.79 -9.74
CA VAL A 14 -7.40 -2.91 -9.50
C VAL A 14 -8.46 -3.27 -10.53
N LEU A 15 -9.69 -3.46 -10.06
CA LEU A 15 -10.87 -3.73 -10.88
C LEU A 15 -11.98 -2.80 -10.41
N ASP A 16 -12.54 -2.00 -11.32
CA ASP A 16 -13.60 -1.03 -11.02
C ASP A 16 -13.25 -0.08 -9.85
N GLY A 17 -11.97 0.31 -9.78
CA GLY A 17 -11.45 1.18 -8.73
C GLY A 17 -11.21 0.49 -7.39
N GLN A 18 -11.46 -0.82 -7.29
CA GLN A 18 -11.31 -1.62 -6.08
C GLN A 18 -10.09 -2.54 -6.16
N PRO A 19 -9.35 -2.73 -5.06
CA PRO A 19 -8.26 -3.69 -5.00
C PRO A 19 -8.79 -5.13 -5.06
N ALA A 20 -8.39 -5.90 -6.08
CA ALA A 20 -8.67 -7.32 -6.19
C ALA A 20 -7.57 -8.13 -5.48
N LEU A 21 -7.98 -8.94 -4.51
CA LEU A 21 -7.09 -9.78 -3.70
C LEU A 21 -6.99 -11.23 -4.19
N ASP A 22 -7.61 -11.53 -5.33
CA ASP A 22 -7.50 -12.81 -6.01
C ASP A 22 -7.07 -12.58 -7.48
N PRO A 23 -5.86 -13.02 -7.88
CA PRO A 23 -4.84 -13.67 -7.05
C PRO A 23 -4.29 -12.74 -5.97
N PRO A 24 -3.77 -13.27 -4.84
CA PRO A 24 -3.24 -12.44 -3.76
C PRO A 24 -2.06 -11.60 -4.26
N PRO A 25 -2.01 -10.30 -3.90
CA PRO A 25 -0.90 -9.44 -4.30
C PRO A 25 0.39 -9.91 -3.64
N ARG A 26 1.52 -9.68 -4.31
CA ARG A 26 2.83 -9.99 -3.76
C ARG A 26 3.21 -8.92 -2.74
N VAL A 27 3.44 -9.31 -1.49
CA VAL A 27 3.87 -8.38 -0.44
C VAL A 27 5.34 -8.57 -0.14
N ILE A 28 6.14 -7.53 -0.34
CA ILE A 28 7.56 -7.48 -0.02
C ILE A 28 7.73 -6.58 1.20
N ARG A 29 8.27 -7.13 2.28
CA ARG A 29 8.58 -6.37 3.50
C ARG A 29 10.07 -6.09 3.56
N GLU A 30 10.40 -4.84 3.83
CA GLU A 30 11.76 -4.39 4.03
C GLU A 30 12.04 -4.24 5.52
N VAL A 31 13.18 -4.77 5.97
CA VAL A 31 13.67 -4.61 7.33
C VAL A 31 14.96 -3.79 7.27
N LYS A 32 14.91 -2.55 7.74
CA LYS A 32 16.11 -1.71 7.86
C LYS A 32 17.01 -2.29 8.97
N LEU A 33 18.22 -2.68 8.61
CA LEU A 33 19.26 -3.13 9.54
C LEU A 33 20.08 -1.90 10.00
N GLY A 34 20.44 -1.83 11.29
CA GLY A 34 21.25 -0.73 11.85
C GLY A 34 20.54 0.60 12.08
N ALA A 35 19.29 0.77 11.63
CA ALA A 35 18.42 1.82 12.15
C ALA A 35 17.97 1.41 13.56
N GLU A 36 18.07 2.31 14.55
CA GLU A 36 17.43 2.08 15.84
C GLU A 36 15.98 1.66 15.58
N ARG A 37 15.58 0.53 16.17
CA ARG A 37 14.17 0.16 16.25
C ARG A 37 13.54 1.21 17.14
N THR A 38 13.20 2.37 16.59
CA THR A 38 12.22 3.26 17.22
C THR A 38 11.06 2.34 17.50
N SER A 39 10.83 2.12 18.79
CA SER A 39 9.87 1.17 19.31
C SER A 39 8.63 1.28 18.45
N GLN A 40 8.40 0.27 17.61
CA GLN A 40 7.10 0.10 16.98
C GLN A 40 6.18 -0.18 18.16
N GLY A 41 5.70 0.90 18.78
CA GLY A 41 4.69 0.84 19.81
C GLY A 41 3.61 -0.04 19.21
N HIS A 42 3.35 -1.16 19.88
CA HIS A 42 2.10 -1.85 19.70
C HIS A 42 1.03 -0.78 19.97
N ASP A 43 0.47 -0.19 18.90
CA ASP A 43 -0.62 0.74 19.02
C ASP A 43 -1.72 0.01 19.78
N SER A 44 -2.06 0.58 20.94
CA SER A 44 -3.24 0.24 21.73
C SER A 44 -4.48 0.09 20.86
N PRO A 45 -5.50 -0.67 21.28
CA PRO A 45 -6.76 -0.81 20.58
C PRO A 45 -7.58 0.48 20.74
N ALA A 46 -7.18 1.54 20.06
CA ALA A 46 -7.85 2.84 20.10
C ALA A 46 -8.14 3.28 18.67
N GLY A 47 -9.28 2.84 18.16
CA GLY A 47 -9.98 3.47 17.04
C GLY A 47 -9.30 3.35 15.68
N PHE A 48 -10.00 2.73 14.73
CA PHE A 48 -9.72 2.81 13.31
C PHE A 48 -9.92 4.25 12.78
N THR A 49 -9.08 5.21 13.18
CA THR A 49 -8.99 6.49 12.47
C THR A 49 -8.26 6.20 11.18
N VAL A 50 -9.01 6.06 10.09
CA VAL A 50 -8.45 5.86 8.75
C VAL A 50 -7.53 7.05 8.47
N LYS A 51 -6.22 6.78 8.47
CA LYS A 51 -5.20 7.80 8.24
C LYS A 51 -5.40 8.35 6.82
N ARG A 52 -5.35 9.68 6.66
CA ARG A 52 -5.62 10.40 5.40
C ARG A 52 -4.97 9.75 4.16
N ALA A 53 -3.72 9.29 4.28
CA ALA A 53 -3.00 8.58 3.21
C ALA A 53 -3.71 7.33 2.66
N VAL A 54 -4.49 6.63 3.49
CA VAL A 54 -5.29 5.47 3.04
C VAL A 54 -6.52 5.92 2.25
N VAL A 55 -7.15 7.02 2.66
CA VAL A 55 -8.28 7.61 1.92
C VAL A 55 -7.82 8.11 0.56
N ASP A 56 -6.70 8.84 0.52
CA ASP A 56 -6.14 9.36 -0.73
C ASP A 56 -5.75 8.22 -1.68
N LEU A 57 -5.15 7.13 -1.17
CA LEU A 57 -4.89 5.94 -1.97
C LEU A 57 -6.17 5.37 -2.61
N LEU A 58 -7.24 5.18 -1.83
CA LEU A 58 -8.49 4.63 -2.36
C LEU A 58 -9.14 5.54 -3.41
N ALA A 59 -9.03 6.85 -3.23
CA ALA A 59 -9.48 7.82 -4.23
C ALA A 59 -8.68 7.69 -5.54
N GLU A 60 -7.36 7.57 -5.46
CA GLU A 60 -6.52 7.36 -6.65
C GLU A 60 -6.82 6.03 -7.35
N LEU A 61 -7.04 4.94 -6.60
CA LEU A 61 -7.46 3.67 -7.22
C LEU A 61 -8.76 3.82 -8.00
N THR A 62 -9.71 4.61 -7.50
CA THR A 62 -10.97 4.92 -8.20
C THR A 62 -10.73 5.65 -9.51
N VAL A 63 -9.77 6.58 -9.55
CA VAL A 63 -9.37 7.30 -10.77
C VAL A 63 -8.70 6.36 -11.78
N VAL A 64 -7.81 5.48 -11.30
CA VAL A 64 -7.11 4.49 -12.13
C VAL A 64 -8.08 3.49 -12.76
N GLY A 65 -9.15 3.11 -12.05
CA GLY A 65 -10.15 2.16 -12.53
C GLY A 65 -9.61 0.73 -12.57
N SER A 66 -9.05 0.32 -13.72
CA SER A 66 -8.57 -1.05 -13.93
C SER A 66 -7.12 -1.08 -14.42
N ALA A 67 -6.20 -1.47 -13.53
CA ALA A 67 -4.77 -1.54 -13.83
C ALA A 67 -4.04 -2.49 -12.87
N THR A 68 -2.81 -2.85 -13.22
CA THR A 68 -1.86 -3.42 -12.25
C THR A 68 -1.09 -2.27 -11.61
N VAL A 69 -1.02 -2.27 -10.28
CA VAL A 69 -0.32 -1.24 -9.53
C VAL A 69 0.64 -1.83 -8.52
N ALA A 70 1.59 -0.99 -8.11
CA ALA A 70 2.44 -1.25 -6.97
C ALA A 70 2.39 -0.10 -5.98
N ILE A 71 2.39 -0.43 -4.69
CA ILE A 71 2.23 0.53 -3.59
C ILE A 71 3.43 0.43 -2.66
N GLU A 72 4.13 1.55 -2.46
CA GLU A 72 5.18 1.66 -1.45
C GLU A 72 4.56 2.00 -0.09
N VAL A 73 5.03 1.32 0.96
CA VAL A 73 4.57 1.48 2.33
C VAL A 73 5.73 1.97 3.19
N ARG A 74 5.53 3.08 3.91
CA ARG A 74 6.49 3.63 4.90
C ARG A 74 5.78 3.83 6.23
N HIS A 75 6.42 3.40 7.31
CA HIS A 75 5.86 3.49 8.67
C HIS A 75 4.41 2.95 8.79
N GLY A 76 4.08 1.90 8.03
CA GLY A 76 2.76 1.27 8.03
C GLY A 76 1.68 2.02 7.23
N LEU A 77 2.07 3.03 6.43
CA LEU A 77 1.18 3.86 5.60
C LEU A 77 1.57 3.79 4.12
N PRO A 78 0.59 3.86 3.19
CA PRO A 78 0.89 4.11 1.78
C PRO A 78 1.64 5.43 1.63
N ALA A 79 2.73 5.40 0.88
CA ALA A 79 3.56 6.57 0.61
C ALA A 79 3.72 6.87 -0.88
N ARG A 80 3.54 5.85 -1.74
CA ARG A 80 3.65 5.99 -3.18
C ARG A 80 2.79 4.96 -3.91
N LEU A 81 2.10 5.38 -4.96
CA LEU A 81 1.42 4.52 -5.93
C LEU A 81 2.18 4.57 -7.25
N ILE A 82 2.34 3.41 -7.89
CA ILE A 82 2.98 3.25 -9.20
C ILE A 82 2.00 2.46 -10.05
N VAL A 83 1.53 3.06 -11.15
CA VAL A 83 0.58 2.45 -12.07
C VAL A 83 1.35 1.93 -13.27
N GLU A 84 1.11 0.67 -13.65
CA GLU A 84 1.66 0.09 -14.88
C GLU A 84 0.71 0.39 -16.03
N GLU A 85 1.14 1.25 -16.95
CA GLU A 85 0.40 1.59 -18.16
C GLU A 85 1.09 1.01 -19.40
N VAL A 86 0.32 0.39 -20.28
CA VAL A 86 0.80 0.02 -21.62
C VAL A 86 0.57 1.23 -22.52
N ALA A 87 1.63 1.97 -22.84
CA ALA A 87 1.58 3.02 -23.84
C ALA A 87 1.15 2.42 -25.19
N ARG A 88 -0.08 2.71 -25.63
CA ARG A 88 -0.53 2.41 -26.99
C ARG A 88 -0.21 3.62 -27.85
N GLY A 89 0.74 3.47 -28.76
CA GLY A 89 1.02 4.45 -29.82
C GLY A 89 -0.04 4.44 -30.92
#